data_AF-A0A7U5GZL7-F1
#
_entry.id   AF-A0A7U5GZL7-F1
#
_cell.length_a   1.000
_cell.length_b   1.000
_cell.length_c   1.000
_cell.angle_alpha   90.00
_cell.angle_beta   90.00
_cell.angle_gamma   90.00
#
_symmetry.space_group_name_H-M   'P 1'
#
loop_
_entity.id
_entity.type
_entity.pdbx_description
1 polymer ?
#
loop_
_entity_poly.entity_id
_entity_poly.type
_entity_poly.pdbx_seq_one_letter_code
_entity_poly.pdbx_strand_id
1 'polypeptide(L)'
;MAKNENGKKSPSLLEKESTGGDIASSGFDFQEYLIMCKLPHWLSFEGFSSVIWESIGDIEAKFFDPQKGEVIEAIEAKDHRITPSEFWEEIDRFKNMDEGSPGTYRWFTLSCTGLSETLHPLINGLRRLRDPYPFYSHTSGVFENSYEDYKKKVISLGKSEEMAEFLFHKVSIEDKWGHLVNRQRVCLIMNSLDISQNMIYEEANKKKYLMFCIALSGRKKINRCSVNC
;
A
#
# COMPACT_ATOMS: atom_id res chain seq x y z
N MET A 1 19.34 -6.58 16.76
CA MET A 1 18.93 -5.58 15.75
C MET A 1 20.09 -4.65 15.50
N ALA A 2 20.55 -4.56 14.26
CA ALA A 2 21.54 -3.57 13.87
C ALA A 2 20.91 -2.17 13.94
N LYS A 3 21.68 -1.18 14.40
CA LYS A 3 21.29 0.23 14.32
C LYS A 3 21.90 0.79 13.04
N ASN A 4 21.15 1.63 12.33
CA ASN A 4 21.70 2.39 11.21
C ASN A 4 22.67 3.48 11.73
N GLU A 5 23.33 4.18 10.81
CA GLU A 5 24.31 5.24 11.10
C GLU A 5 23.72 6.38 11.96
N ASN A 6 22.39 6.53 11.97
CA ASN A 6 21.64 7.51 12.76
C ASN A 6 21.11 6.96 14.11
N GLY A 7 21.55 5.77 14.53
CA GLY A 7 21.17 5.16 15.81
C GLY A 7 19.72 4.62 15.86
N LYS A 8 18.97 4.68 14.76
CA LYS A 8 17.61 4.12 14.63
C LYS A 8 17.69 2.61 14.37
N LYS A 9 16.75 1.85 14.92
CA LYS A 9 16.68 0.41 14.69
C LYS A 9 16.27 0.16 13.25
N SER A 10 17.06 -0.63 12.52
CA SER A 10 16.66 -1.10 11.19
C SER A 10 15.56 -2.17 11.33
N PRO A 11 14.53 -2.15 10.45
CA PRO A 11 13.52 -3.20 10.40
C PRO A 11 14.15 -4.57 10.24
N SER A 12 13.49 -5.59 10.79
CA SER A 12 14.05 -6.94 10.85
C SER A 12 12.95 -7.98 10.75
N LEU A 13 13.10 -8.94 9.84
CA LEU A 13 12.16 -10.07 9.68
C LEU A 13 12.01 -10.91 10.96
N LEU A 14 12.91 -10.73 11.92
CA LEU A 14 12.93 -11.42 13.21
C LEU A 14 12.30 -10.60 14.35
N GLU A 15 11.72 -9.43 14.08
CA GLU A 15 11.00 -8.64 15.10
C GLU A 15 9.56 -9.12 15.28
N LYS A 16 8.99 -8.91 16.47
CA LYS A 16 7.68 -9.49 16.83
C LYS A 16 6.59 -9.07 15.86
N GLU A 17 6.66 -7.83 15.42
CA GLU A 17 5.75 -7.19 14.49
C GLU A 17 5.78 -7.84 13.10
N SER A 18 6.93 -8.42 12.69
CA SER A 18 7.07 -9.18 11.42
C SER A 18 6.64 -10.65 11.54
N THR A 19 6.33 -11.14 12.74
CA THR A 19 5.95 -12.55 13.01
C THR A 19 4.47 -12.72 13.36
N GLY A 20 3.68 -11.64 13.36
CA GLY A 20 2.28 -11.65 13.81
C GLY A 20 1.37 -12.61 13.02
N GLY A 21 1.71 -12.91 11.76
CA GLY A 21 0.97 -13.83 10.90
C GLY A 21 1.01 -15.29 11.35
N ASP A 22 2.03 -15.74 12.06
CA ASP A 22 2.23 -17.17 12.38
C ASP A 22 1.15 -17.77 13.31
N ILE A 23 0.27 -16.95 13.91
CA ILE A 23 -0.66 -17.34 14.98
C ILE A 23 -2.16 -17.13 14.60
N ALA A 24 -2.49 -16.35 13.57
CA ALA A 24 -3.88 -15.92 13.31
C ALA A 24 -4.43 -16.38 11.95
N SER A 25 -5.21 -17.47 11.94
CA SER A 25 -5.76 -18.08 10.72
C SER A 25 -6.82 -17.25 9.97
N SER A 26 -7.41 -16.21 10.58
CA SER A 26 -8.50 -15.42 9.99
C SER A 26 -8.05 -14.16 9.22
N GLY A 27 -6.83 -13.66 9.47
CA GLY A 27 -6.31 -12.46 8.77
C GLY A 27 -5.83 -12.74 7.34
N PHE A 28 -5.55 -14.00 7.03
CA PHE A 28 -5.05 -14.43 5.73
C PHE A 28 -6.07 -14.22 4.61
N ASP A 29 -7.37 -14.40 4.89
CA ASP A 29 -8.42 -14.18 3.90
C ASP A 29 -8.36 -12.73 3.36
N PHE A 30 -8.28 -11.72 4.24
CA PHE A 30 -8.28 -10.32 3.83
C PHE A 30 -7.00 -9.93 3.06
N GLN A 31 -5.83 -10.35 3.55
CA GLN A 31 -4.55 -10.09 2.88
C GLN A 31 -4.48 -10.76 1.49
N GLU A 32 -4.90 -12.01 1.39
CA GLU A 32 -4.94 -12.72 0.11
C GLU A 32 -5.89 -12.04 -0.89
N TYR A 33 -7.08 -11.60 -0.46
CA TYR A 33 -8.00 -10.87 -1.32
C TYR A 33 -7.44 -9.51 -1.77
N LEU A 34 -6.74 -8.79 -0.88
CA LEU A 34 -6.06 -7.55 -1.25
C LEU A 34 -5.00 -7.79 -2.32
N ILE A 35 -4.17 -8.83 -2.17
CA ILE A 35 -3.16 -9.21 -3.18
C ILE A 35 -3.87 -9.49 -4.51
N MET A 36 -4.96 -10.26 -4.51
CA MET A 36 -5.72 -10.57 -5.72
C MET A 36 -6.32 -9.35 -6.40
N CYS A 37 -6.81 -8.38 -5.64
CA CYS A 37 -7.34 -7.14 -6.20
C CYS A 37 -6.24 -6.21 -6.75
N LYS A 38 -5.05 -6.22 -6.14
CA LYS A 38 -3.93 -5.36 -6.53
C LYS A 38 -3.08 -5.94 -7.65
N LEU A 39 -3.09 -7.27 -7.81
CA LEU A 39 -2.24 -7.93 -8.79
C LEU A 39 -2.44 -7.43 -10.24
N PRO A 40 -3.66 -7.19 -10.77
CA PRO A 40 -3.83 -6.58 -12.09
C PRO A 40 -3.12 -5.23 -12.22
N HIS A 41 -3.23 -4.39 -11.18
CA HIS A 41 -2.59 -3.09 -11.14
C HIS A 41 -1.06 -3.25 -11.15
N TRP A 42 -0.49 -4.11 -10.31
CA TRP A 42 0.95 -4.34 -10.30
C TRP A 42 1.48 -4.92 -11.60
N LEU A 43 0.80 -5.90 -12.19
CA LEU A 43 1.17 -6.49 -13.48
C LEU A 43 1.09 -5.49 -14.64
N SER A 44 0.34 -4.38 -14.50
CA SER A 44 0.30 -3.32 -15.50
C SER A 44 1.57 -2.47 -15.55
N PHE A 45 2.42 -2.52 -14.52
CA PHE A 45 3.71 -1.83 -14.53
C PHE A 45 4.79 -2.74 -15.10
N GLU A 46 5.49 -2.27 -16.15
CA GLU A 46 6.61 -3.01 -16.72
C GLU A 46 7.71 -3.29 -15.71
N GLY A 47 7.90 -2.41 -14.73
CA GLY A 47 8.87 -2.57 -13.65
C GLY A 47 8.49 -3.59 -12.58
N PHE A 48 7.28 -4.17 -12.58
CA PHE A 48 6.90 -5.14 -11.55
C PHE A 48 7.74 -6.43 -11.62
N SER A 49 8.30 -6.83 -10.47
CA SER A 49 9.19 -7.98 -10.34
C SER A 49 8.57 -9.11 -9.54
N SER A 50 8.11 -8.83 -8.32
CA SER A 50 7.57 -9.85 -7.42
C SER A 50 6.71 -9.25 -6.32
N VAL A 51 5.82 -10.06 -5.74
CA VAL A 51 5.14 -9.75 -4.47
C VAL A 51 5.43 -10.85 -3.45
N ILE A 52 5.62 -10.44 -2.19
CA ILE A 52 5.72 -11.29 -1.00
C ILE A 52 4.71 -10.80 0.04
N TRP A 53 4.27 -11.69 0.92
CA TRP A 53 3.46 -11.36 2.09
C TRP A 53 3.99 -12.11 3.30
N GLU A 54 3.60 -11.66 4.49
CA GLU A 54 4.21 -12.06 5.77
C GLU A 54 5.70 -11.68 5.83
N SER A 55 6.02 -10.44 5.47
CA SER A 55 7.36 -9.86 5.54
C SER A 55 7.40 -8.77 6.63
N ILE A 56 8.27 -7.77 6.50
CA ILE A 56 8.32 -6.60 7.40
C ILE A 56 6.98 -5.85 7.41
N GLY A 57 6.42 -5.62 6.22
CA GLY A 57 5.01 -5.28 6.04
C GLY A 57 4.18 -6.54 5.77
N ASP A 58 2.85 -6.42 5.93
CA ASP A 58 1.94 -7.53 5.63
C ASP A 58 2.07 -8.00 4.18
N ILE A 59 2.17 -7.06 3.24
CA ILE A 59 2.36 -7.32 1.81
C ILE A 59 3.41 -6.35 1.26
N GLU A 60 4.36 -6.86 0.46
CA GLU A 60 5.40 -6.07 -0.17
C GLU A 60 5.49 -6.39 -1.68
N ALA A 61 5.25 -5.38 -2.52
CA ALA A 61 5.42 -5.48 -3.97
C ALA A 61 6.71 -4.78 -4.40
N LYS A 62 7.56 -5.51 -5.13
CA LYS A 62 8.85 -5.04 -5.62
C LYS A 62 8.76 -4.62 -7.08
N PHE A 63 9.37 -3.46 -7.38
CA PHE A 63 9.47 -2.90 -8.71
C PHE A 63 10.91 -2.51 -9.04
N PHE A 64 11.22 -2.46 -10.33
CA PHE A 64 12.38 -1.77 -10.87
C PHE A 64 11.99 -0.37 -11.35
N ASP A 65 12.66 0.64 -10.81
CA ASP A 65 12.57 2.04 -11.22
C ASP A 65 13.89 2.42 -11.93
N PRO A 66 13.87 2.89 -13.19
CA PRO A 66 15.09 3.19 -13.93
C PRO A 66 16.03 4.22 -13.28
N GLN A 67 15.51 5.08 -12.40
CA GLN A 67 16.29 6.10 -11.71
C GLN A 67 16.79 5.63 -10.33
N LYS A 68 16.06 4.71 -9.69
CA LYS A 68 16.31 4.32 -8.28
C LYS A 68 16.76 2.86 -8.10
N GLY A 69 16.65 2.03 -9.13
CA GLY A 69 16.89 0.59 -9.03
C GLY A 69 15.68 -0.14 -8.44
N GLU A 70 15.93 -1.14 -7.59
CA GLU A 70 14.85 -1.88 -6.94
C GLU A 70 14.20 -1.04 -5.83
N VAL A 71 12.86 -0.96 -5.85
CA VAL A 71 12.06 -0.25 -4.86
C VAL A 71 10.86 -1.09 -4.43
N ILE A 72 10.40 -0.89 -3.19
CA ILE A 72 9.30 -1.66 -2.59
C ILE A 72 8.11 -0.75 -2.25
N GLU A 73 6.91 -1.21 -2.58
CA GLU A 73 5.65 -0.72 -2.02
C GLU A 73 5.25 -1.66 -0.88
N ALA A 74 5.24 -1.15 0.36
CA ALA A 74 4.77 -1.88 1.53
C ALA A 74 3.31 -1.57 1.80
N ILE A 75 2.52 -2.58 2.16
CA ILE A 75 1.12 -2.47 2.53
C ILE A 75 0.94 -3.08 3.92
N GLU A 76 0.30 -2.33 4.81
CA GLU A 76 -0.27 -2.83 6.05
C GLU A 76 -1.77 -3.06 5.83
N ALA A 77 -2.25 -4.26 6.16
CA ALA A 77 -3.61 -4.71 5.88
C ALA A 77 -4.38 -4.92 7.19
N LYS A 78 -5.46 -4.15 7.38
CA LYS A 78 -6.31 -4.22 8.56
C LYS A 78 -7.75 -4.55 8.20
N ASP A 79 -8.23 -5.73 8.60
CA ASP A 79 -9.60 -6.19 8.31
C ASP A 79 -10.66 -5.57 9.25
N HIS A 80 -10.49 -4.31 9.60
CA HIS A 80 -11.38 -3.57 10.48
C HIS A 80 -11.29 -2.07 10.25
N ARG A 81 -12.23 -1.35 10.85
CA ARG A 81 -12.24 0.11 10.82
C ARG A 81 -11.16 0.66 11.74
N ILE A 82 -10.31 1.53 11.21
CA ILE A 82 -9.15 2.06 11.93
C ILE A 82 -9.52 3.28 12.77
N THR A 83 -9.12 3.22 14.04
CA THR A 83 -9.22 4.32 15.00
C THR A 83 -8.09 5.34 14.80
N PRO A 84 -8.21 6.57 15.36
CA PRO A 84 -7.13 7.55 15.28
C PRO A 84 -5.82 7.10 15.93
N SER A 85 -5.86 6.31 17.01
CA SER A 85 -4.64 5.80 17.65
C SER A 85 -3.92 4.81 16.74
N GLU A 86 -4.64 3.79 16.28
CA GLU A 86 -4.11 2.78 15.36
C GLU A 86 -3.56 3.41 14.08
N PHE A 87 -4.26 4.41 13.52
CA PHE A 87 -3.77 5.14 12.36
C PHE A 87 -2.37 5.71 12.62
N TRP A 88 -2.21 6.47 13.70
CA TRP A 88 -0.92 7.09 14.00
C TRP A 88 0.17 6.09 14.38
N GLU A 89 -0.19 5.01 15.07
CA GLU A 89 0.73 3.90 15.35
C GLU A 89 1.30 3.30 14.07
N GLU A 90 0.46 3.05 13.05
CA GLU A 90 0.91 2.53 11.77
C GLU A 90 1.73 3.56 10.96
N ILE A 91 1.35 4.84 10.98
CA ILE A 91 2.15 5.88 10.31
C ILE A 91 3.53 6.03 10.97
N ASP A 92 3.59 5.99 12.31
CA ASP A 92 4.86 6.04 13.04
C ASP A 92 5.71 4.79 12.72
N ARG A 93 5.10 3.61 12.59
CA ARG A 93 5.77 2.39 12.12
C ARG A 93 6.33 2.54 10.70
N PHE A 94 5.53 3.05 9.75
CA PHE A 94 6.01 3.32 8.39
C PHE A 94 7.20 4.28 8.36
N LYS A 95 7.16 5.36 9.16
CA LYS A 95 8.28 6.30 9.25
C LYS A 95 9.53 5.61 9.79
N ASN A 96 9.39 4.80 10.83
CA ASN A 96 10.51 4.03 11.38
C ASN A 96 11.08 3.04 10.35
N MET A 97 10.24 2.41 9.53
CA MET A 97 10.67 1.53 8.43
C MET A 97 11.48 2.28 7.38
N ASP A 98 11.00 3.44 6.92
CA ASP A 98 11.69 4.28 5.93
C ASP A 98 13.04 4.77 6.46
N GLU A 99 13.08 5.23 7.70
CA GLU A 99 14.30 5.74 8.32
C GLU A 99 15.31 4.65 8.65
N GLY A 100 14.84 3.47 9.05
CA GLY A 100 15.69 2.33 9.35
C GLY A 100 16.20 1.61 8.09
N SER A 101 15.60 1.86 6.92
CA SER A 101 16.04 1.36 5.62
C SER A 101 15.83 2.41 4.50
N PRO A 102 16.61 3.52 4.50
CA PRO A 102 16.41 4.60 3.54
C PRO A 102 16.57 4.14 2.09
N GLY A 103 15.62 4.52 1.23
CA GLY A 103 15.64 4.20 -0.20
C GLY A 103 15.02 2.86 -0.58
N THR A 104 14.80 1.96 0.38
CA THR A 104 14.16 0.65 0.13
C THR A 104 12.70 0.79 -0.27
N TYR A 105 11.95 1.59 0.49
CA TYR A 105 10.51 1.76 0.30
C TYR A 105 10.22 3.03 -0.50
N ARG A 106 9.52 2.87 -1.63
CA ARG A 106 8.99 4.02 -2.38
C ARG A 106 7.69 4.54 -1.76
N TRP A 107 6.86 3.64 -1.25
CA TRP A 107 5.53 3.93 -0.70
C TRP A 107 5.18 2.95 0.42
N PHE A 108 4.40 3.45 1.37
CA PHE A 108 3.72 2.68 2.41
C PHE A 108 2.22 2.90 2.27
N THR A 109 1.42 1.85 2.35
CA THR A 109 -0.03 1.93 2.19
C THR A 109 -0.75 1.30 3.36
N LEU A 110 -1.62 2.05 4.03
CA LEU A 110 -2.56 1.47 4.98
C LEU A 110 -3.84 1.07 4.23
N SER A 111 -4.08 -0.23 4.11
CA SER A 111 -5.27 -0.82 3.50
C SER A 111 -6.22 -1.32 4.58
N CYS A 112 -7.41 -0.72 4.68
CA CYS A 112 -8.37 -1.07 5.72
C CYS A 112 -9.82 -1.08 5.23
N THR A 113 -10.72 -1.64 6.04
CA THR A 113 -12.14 -1.72 5.69
C THR A 113 -12.89 -0.41 5.91
N GLY A 114 -12.28 0.54 6.63
CA GLY A 114 -12.78 1.90 6.85
C GLY A 114 -11.90 2.70 7.81
N LEU A 115 -12.13 4.01 7.86
CA LEU A 115 -11.47 4.92 8.82
C LEU A 115 -12.48 5.58 9.74
N SER A 116 -12.02 5.94 10.95
CA SER A 116 -12.73 6.90 11.82
C SER A 116 -13.03 8.20 11.09
N GLU A 117 -14.23 8.75 11.28
CA GLU A 117 -14.66 9.99 10.62
C GLU A 117 -13.78 11.19 11.00
N THR A 118 -13.20 11.15 12.20
CA THR A 118 -12.26 12.16 12.69
C THR A 118 -10.97 12.24 11.87
N LEU A 119 -10.62 11.17 11.13
CA LEU A 119 -9.46 11.15 10.22
C LEU A 119 -9.81 11.70 8.82
N HIS A 120 -11.09 11.73 8.43
CA HIS A 120 -11.50 12.17 7.10
C HIS A 120 -10.97 13.55 6.72
N PRO A 121 -10.94 14.57 7.59
CA PRO A 121 -10.38 15.86 7.23
C PRO A 121 -8.90 15.76 6.83
N LEU A 122 -8.09 14.96 7.54
CA LEU A 122 -6.68 14.76 7.24
C LEU A 122 -6.52 14.06 5.89
N ILE A 123 -7.17 12.91 5.71
CA ILE A 123 -7.04 12.08 4.51
C ILE A 123 -7.58 12.80 3.26
N ASN A 124 -8.72 13.48 3.37
CA ASN A 124 -9.25 14.27 2.27
C ASN A 124 -8.36 15.47 1.92
N GLY A 125 -7.69 16.06 2.91
CA GLY A 125 -6.70 17.11 2.67
C GLY A 125 -5.53 16.59 1.83
N LEU A 126 -4.96 15.46 2.24
CA LEU A 126 -3.87 14.80 1.52
C LEU A 126 -4.28 14.46 0.07
N ARG A 127 -5.47 13.86 -0.10
CA ARG A 127 -6.00 13.52 -1.42
C ARG A 127 -6.22 14.77 -2.29
N ARG A 128 -6.82 15.83 -1.76
CA ARG A 128 -7.06 17.08 -2.50
C ARG A 128 -5.76 17.78 -2.93
N LEU A 129 -4.67 17.56 -2.20
CA LEU A 129 -3.36 18.08 -2.58
C LEU A 129 -2.70 17.21 -3.65
N ARG A 130 -2.82 15.88 -3.57
CA ARG A 130 -2.17 14.94 -4.48
C ARG A 130 -2.90 14.69 -5.80
N ASP A 131 -4.23 14.59 -5.80
CA ASP A 131 -4.98 14.29 -7.03
C ASP A 131 -4.71 15.34 -8.15
N PRO A 132 -4.67 16.65 -7.84
CA PRO A 132 -4.38 17.69 -8.83
C PRO A 132 -2.87 17.90 -9.07
N TYR A 133 -2.00 17.15 -8.40
CA TYR A 133 -0.54 17.33 -8.44
C TYR A 133 0.05 17.27 -9.85
N PRO A 134 -0.42 16.41 -10.79
CA PRO A 134 0.08 16.42 -12.17
C PRO A 134 -0.42 17.63 -12.98
N PHE A 135 -1.44 18.34 -12.52
CA PHE A 135 -2.04 19.47 -13.24
C PHE A 135 -1.39 20.81 -12.88
N TYR A 136 -1.09 21.04 -11.60
CA TYR A 136 -0.43 22.26 -11.14
C TYR A 136 1.08 22.06 -11.02
N SER A 137 1.86 23.06 -11.45
CA SER A 137 3.30 23.09 -11.14
C SER A 137 3.53 23.07 -9.61
N HIS A 138 4.58 22.39 -9.16
CA HIS A 138 5.01 22.38 -7.75
C HIS A 138 5.49 23.74 -7.26
N THR A 139 5.71 24.69 -8.16
CA THR A 139 6.04 26.09 -7.85
C THR A 139 4.84 27.02 -7.97
N SER A 140 3.64 26.48 -8.19
CA SER A 140 2.43 27.30 -8.23
C SER A 140 2.03 27.69 -6.81
N GLY A 141 1.58 28.93 -6.64
CA GLY A 141 1.03 29.38 -5.36
C GLY A 141 -0.18 28.55 -4.91
N VAL A 142 -0.91 27.90 -5.83
CA VAL A 142 -1.98 26.96 -5.48
C VAL A 142 -1.41 25.74 -4.75
N PHE A 143 -0.33 25.15 -5.26
CA PHE A 143 0.33 24.01 -4.64
C PHE A 143 0.95 24.40 -3.29
N GLU A 144 1.77 25.46 -3.27
CA GLU A 144 2.49 25.89 -2.06
C GLU A 144 1.52 26.21 -0.93
N ASN A 145 0.50 27.02 -1.18
CA ASN A 145 -0.50 27.36 -0.14
C ASN A 145 -1.28 26.12 0.33
N SER A 146 -1.67 25.23 -0.58
CA SER A 146 -2.39 24.00 -0.21
C SER A 146 -1.52 23.07 0.63
N TYR A 147 -0.21 23.00 0.32
CA TYR A 147 0.74 22.20 1.07
C TYR A 147 0.99 22.77 2.46
N GLU A 148 1.19 24.09 2.58
CA GLU A 148 1.31 24.77 3.88
C GLU A 148 0.08 24.58 4.76
N ASP A 149 -1.12 24.67 4.19
CA ASP A 149 -2.35 24.42 4.94
C ASP A 149 -2.48 22.96 5.38
N TYR A 150 -2.02 22.01 4.57
CA TYR A 150 -1.93 20.61 4.95
C TYR A 150 -0.93 20.39 6.11
N LYS A 151 0.26 21.00 6.04
CA LYS A 151 1.26 20.93 7.13
C LYS A 151 0.72 21.48 8.44
N LYS A 152 0.10 22.67 8.43
CA LYS A 152 -0.54 23.27 9.62
C LYS A 152 -1.59 22.33 10.23
N LYS A 153 -2.35 21.63 9.40
CA LYS A 153 -3.33 20.65 9.87
C LYS A 153 -2.68 19.47 10.60
N VAL A 154 -1.62 18.89 10.04
CA VAL A 154 -0.87 17.81 10.70
C VAL A 154 -0.27 18.29 12.02
N ILE A 155 0.28 19.51 12.05
CA ILE A 155 0.82 20.13 13.27
C ILE A 155 -0.27 20.34 14.33
N SER A 156 -1.47 20.78 13.93
CA SER A 156 -2.60 20.93 14.85
C SER A 156 -3.06 19.63 15.50
N LEU A 157 -2.72 18.48 14.92
CA LEU A 157 -2.96 17.14 15.46
C LEU A 157 -1.80 16.66 16.37
N GLY A 158 -0.85 17.54 16.71
CA GLY A 158 0.28 17.24 17.59
C GLY A 158 1.42 16.48 16.92
N LYS A 159 1.50 16.49 15.59
CA LYS A 159 2.56 15.82 14.81
C LYS A 159 3.56 16.84 14.24
N SER A 160 4.75 16.38 13.85
CA SER A 160 5.81 17.26 13.35
C SER A 160 5.60 17.67 11.89
N GLU A 161 6.33 18.70 11.45
CA GLU A 161 6.42 19.05 10.03
C GLU A 161 6.98 17.88 9.20
N GLU A 162 8.05 17.23 9.67
CA GLU A 162 8.60 16.02 9.03
C GLU A 162 7.54 14.91 8.84
N MET A 163 6.60 14.77 9.79
CA MET A 163 5.52 13.81 9.66
C MET A 163 4.55 14.21 8.54
N ALA A 164 4.28 15.50 8.38
CA ALA A 164 3.46 16.00 7.28
C ALA A 164 4.13 15.73 5.92
N GLU A 165 5.44 15.94 5.83
CA GLU A 165 6.24 15.64 4.64
C GLU A 165 6.24 14.14 4.34
N PHE A 166 6.46 13.30 5.35
CA PHE A 166 6.42 11.86 5.21
C PHE A 166 5.05 11.37 4.73
N LEU A 167 3.97 11.85 5.36
CA LEU A 167 2.61 11.58 4.91
C LEU A 167 2.40 11.98 3.46
N PHE A 168 2.91 13.15 3.05
CA PHE A 168 2.72 13.69 1.70
C PHE A 168 3.55 12.98 0.63
N HIS A 169 4.75 12.50 0.93
CA HIS A 169 5.64 11.89 -0.06
C HIS A 169 5.63 10.36 -0.08
N LYS A 170 5.26 9.71 1.03
CA LYS A 170 5.50 8.27 1.21
C LYS A 170 4.27 7.46 1.60
N VAL A 171 3.20 8.07 2.10
CA VAL A 171 2.06 7.30 2.64
C VAL A 171 0.83 7.38 1.76
N SER A 172 0.23 6.25 1.41
CA SER A 172 -1.07 6.12 0.76
C SER A 172 -2.10 5.48 1.70
N ILE A 173 -3.37 5.85 1.56
CA ILE A 173 -4.45 5.36 2.42
C ILE A 173 -5.56 4.81 1.55
N GLU A 174 -5.91 3.55 1.76
CA GLU A 174 -6.95 2.84 1.04
C GLU A 174 -7.96 2.28 2.04
N ASP A 175 -9.05 3.02 2.26
CA ASP A 175 -10.02 2.78 3.34
C ASP A 175 -11.34 2.18 2.87
N LYS A 176 -11.41 1.75 1.60
CA LYS A 176 -12.66 1.32 0.97
C LYS A 176 -12.74 -0.19 0.77
N TRP A 177 -11.94 -0.96 1.48
CA TRP A 177 -11.88 -2.41 1.33
C TRP A 177 -12.96 -3.16 2.11
N GLY A 178 -13.89 -2.48 2.79
CA GLY A 178 -14.97 -3.12 3.56
C GLY A 178 -15.91 -4.00 2.74
N HIS A 179 -15.89 -3.89 1.41
CA HIS A 179 -16.64 -4.78 0.53
C HIS A 179 -15.96 -6.15 0.32
N LEU A 180 -14.67 -6.29 0.63
CA LEU A 180 -13.93 -7.56 0.57
C LEU A 180 -14.28 -8.51 1.71
N VAL A 181 -14.74 -7.99 2.85
CA VAL A 181 -15.23 -8.77 4.00
C VAL A 181 -16.39 -9.70 3.59
N ASN A 182 -17.13 -9.32 2.55
CA ASN A 182 -18.22 -10.10 2.01
C ASN A 182 -17.72 -10.99 0.85
N ARG A 183 -17.27 -12.20 1.18
CA ARG A 183 -16.63 -13.20 0.26
C ARG A 183 -17.34 -13.40 -1.09
N GLN A 184 -18.65 -13.12 -1.17
CA GLN A 184 -19.44 -13.21 -2.40
C GLN A 184 -19.11 -12.12 -3.46
N ARG A 185 -18.45 -11.02 -3.10
CA ARG A 185 -18.16 -9.89 -4.01
C ARG A 185 -16.80 -9.92 -4.70
N VAL A 186 -15.89 -10.80 -4.30
CA VAL A 186 -14.60 -10.98 -4.99
C VAL A 186 -14.83 -11.37 -6.45
N CYS A 187 -15.88 -12.15 -6.71
CA CYS A 187 -16.34 -12.52 -8.06
C CYS A 187 -16.90 -11.34 -8.87
N LEU A 188 -17.36 -10.27 -8.21
CA LEU A 188 -17.95 -9.07 -8.84
C LEU A 188 -16.90 -7.99 -9.16
N ILE A 189 -15.85 -7.83 -8.35
CA ILE A 189 -14.75 -6.90 -8.68
C ILE A 189 -14.07 -7.33 -9.97
N MET A 190 -13.88 -8.65 -10.14
CA MET A 190 -13.35 -9.23 -11.37
C MET A 190 -14.22 -8.95 -12.61
N ASN A 191 -15.53 -8.73 -12.44
CA ASN A 191 -16.45 -8.34 -13.52
C ASN A 191 -16.58 -6.81 -13.68
N SER A 192 -16.17 -6.01 -12.68
CA SER A 192 -16.29 -4.53 -12.74
C SER A 192 -15.03 -3.83 -13.26
N LEU A 193 -13.86 -4.45 -13.11
CA LEU A 193 -12.64 -4.05 -13.82
C LEU A 193 -12.76 -4.27 -15.34
N ASP A 194 -13.74 -5.09 -15.77
CA ASP A 194 -14.15 -5.33 -17.15
C ASP A 194 -14.92 -4.14 -17.79
N ILE A 195 -15.34 -3.11 -17.03
CA ILE A 195 -16.24 -2.05 -17.52
C ILE A 195 -15.59 -0.66 -17.61
N SER A 196 -14.49 -0.37 -16.90
CA SER A 196 -13.90 0.98 -16.88
C SER A 196 -12.57 1.15 -17.63
N GLN A 197 -12.03 0.12 -18.29
CA GLN A 197 -10.91 0.26 -19.22
C GLN A 197 -11.19 -0.56 -20.49
N ASN A 198 -11.20 0.11 -21.64
CA ASN A 198 -11.66 -0.42 -22.92
C ASN A 198 -10.95 -1.71 -23.40
N MET A 199 -11.78 -2.65 -23.84
CA MET A 199 -11.66 -3.54 -25.00
C MET A 199 -10.63 -4.69 -25.03
N ILE A 200 -11.20 -5.90 -25.22
CA ILE A 200 -10.64 -7.21 -25.58
C ILE A 200 -10.03 -8.03 -24.43
N TYR A 201 -10.88 -8.68 -23.64
CA TYR A 201 -10.46 -9.81 -22.80
C TYR A 201 -11.35 -11.03 -23.07
N GLU A 202 -10.80 -12.01 -23.81
CA GLU A 202 -11.47 -13.28 -24.14
C GLU A 202 -11.67 -14.19 -22.91
N GLU A 203 -12.70 -15.05 -23.00
CA GLU A 203 -13.09 -16.10 -22.04
C GLU A 203 -11.93 -17.04 -21.62
N ALA A 204 -10.89 -17.15 -22.46
CA ALA A 204 -9.65 -17.88 -22.18
C ALA A 204 -8.83 -17.31 -20.99
N ASN A 205 -8.94 -16.00 -20.72
CA ASN A 205 -8.23 -15.36 -19.62
C ASN A 205 -8.89 -15.62 -18.26
N LYS A 206 -10.22 -15.81 -18.19
CA LYS A 206 -10.92 -16.19 -16.94
C LYS A 206 -10.46 -17.56 -16.42
N LYS A 207 -10.26 -18.54 -17.32
CA LYS A 207 -9.68 -19.85 -16.96
C LYS A 207 -8.21 -19.78 -16.57
N LYS A 208 -7.40 -18.95 -17.23
CA LYS A 208 -6.00 -18.71 -16.83
C LYS A 208 -5.90 -18.01 -15.47
N TYR A 209 -6.79 -17.07 -15.17
CA TYR A 209 -6.84 -16.36 -13.89
C TYR A 209 -7.28 -17.28 -12.75
N LEU A 210 -8.31 -18.10 -12.96
CA LEU A 210 -8.74 -19.11 -11.99
C LEU A 210 -7.64 -20.15 -11.74
N MET A 211 -6.96 -20.62 -12.79
CA MET A 211 -5.78 -21.49 -12.68
C MET A 211 -4.60 -20.79 -11.99
N PHE A 212 -4.44 -19.48 -12.17
CA PHE A 212 -3.43 -18.68 -11.49
C PHE A 212 -3.76 -18.56 -10.00
N CYS A 213 -5.00 -18.19 -9.62
CA CYS A 213 -5.46 -18.18 -8.23
C CYS A 213 -5.30 -19.56 -7.55
N ILE A 214 -5.60 -20.66 -8.25
CA ILE A 214 -5.37 -22.03 -7.76
C ILE A 214 -3.86 -22.35 -7.66
N ALA A 215 -3.02 -21.84 -8.55
CA ALA A 215 -1.57 -22.03 -8.49
C ALA A 215 -0.89 -21.17 -7.40
N LEU A 216 -1.57 -20.12 -6.95
CA LEU A 216 -1.12 -19.21 -5.89
C LEU A 216 -1.47 -19.68 -4.49
N SER A 217 -2.58 -20.43 -4.33
CA SER A 217 -2.93 -21.02 -3.04
C SER A 217 -1.80 -21.96 -2.58
N GLY A 218 -1.05 -21.54 -1.55
CA GLY A 218 0.07 -22.29 -0.96
C GLY A 218 1.49 -21.80 -1.27
N ARG A 219 1.70 -20.70 -1.99
CA ARG A 219 3.05 -20.12 -2.23
C ARG A 219 3.19 -18.78 -1.53
N LYS A 220 4.21 -18.53 -0.68
CA LYS A 220 4.42 -17.22 -0.02
C LYS A 220 4.98 -16.09 -0.91
N LYS A 221 5.24 -16.35 -2.20
CA LYS A 221 5.88 -15.40 -3.12
C LYS A 221 5.45 -15.65 -4.56
N ILE A 222 5.23 -14.56 -5.29
CA ILE A 222 4.91 -14.57 -6.72
C ILE A 222 5.99 -13.80 -7.46
N ASN A 223 6.61 -14.43 -8.45
CA ASN A 223 7.53 -13.77 -9.37
C ASN A 223 6.86 -13.61 -10.72
N ARG A 224 7.21 -12.56 -11.47
CA ARG A 224 6.85 -12.47 -12.88
C ARG A 224 7.53 -13.59 -13.66
N CYS A 225 6.76 -14.39 -14.41
CA CYS A 225 7.33 -15.33 -15.37
C CYS A 225 7.88 -14.54 -16.56
N SER A 226 9.15 -14.74 -16.89
CA SER A 226 9.72 -14.31 -18.16
C SER A 226 9.08 -15.13 -19.28
N VAL A 227 8.21 -14.50 -20.06
CA VAL A 227 7.82 -15.05 -21.36
C VAL A 227 8.98 -14.69 -22.28
N ASN A 228 9.91 -15.63 -22.47
CA ASN A 228 10.87 -15.53 -23.57
C ASN A 228 10.05 -15.52 -24.87
N CYS A 229 10.01 -14.37 -25.54
CA CYS A 229 9.56 -14.28 -26.93
C CYS A 229 10.65 -14.83 -27.85
#